data_AF-A0A524CLC1-F1
#
_entry.id   AF-A0A524CLC1-F1
#
_cell.length_a   1.000
_cell.length_b   1.000
_cell.length_c   1.000
_cell.angle_alpha   90.00
_cell.angle_beta   90.00
_cell.angle_gamma   90.00
#
_symmetry.space_group_name_H-M   'P 1'
#
loop_
_entity.id
_entity.type
_entity.pdbx_description
1 polymer ?
#
loop_
_entity_poly.entity_id
_entity_poly.type
_entity_poly.pdbx_seq_one_letter_code
_entity_poly.pdbx_strand_id
1 'polypeptide(L)'
;MRIDFHCHVFGAVKSIEILKKQFQDFKEYGFYEKMVKKVQEIESVQLNDPIEKTVFHSKNANIDKIVLLPLSIKQNQVVKDWYNKVPELFIPFYNPPEKTSDNNNVEDQIIDALSKDIYKGLKIMISFRRKSL
;
A
#
# COMPACT_ATOMS: atom_id res chain seq x y z
N MET A 1 -19.26 -7.60 5.61
CA MET A 1 -17.93 -7.01 5.79
C MET A 1 -17.07 -7.33 4.58
N ARG A 2 -16.68 -6.33 3.78
CA ARG A 2 -15.79 -6.43 2.61
C ARG A 2 -14.43 -5.86 2.97
N ILE A 3 -13.38 -6.64 2.73
CA ILE A 3 -12.00 -6.26 3.05
C ILE A 3 -11.20 -6.22 1.75
N ASP A 4 -10.50 -5.11 1.50
CA ASP A 4 -9.45 -5.04 0.49
C ASP A 4 -8.14 -5.51 1.11
N PHE A 5 -7.61 -6.63 0.62
CA PHE A 5 -6.37 -7.22 1.12
C PHE A 5 -5.11 -6.69 0.42
N HIS A 6 -5.23 -5.83 -0.59
CA HIS A 6 -4.10 -5.42 -1.41
C HIS A 6 -4.13 -3.92 -1.72
N CYS A 7 -3.85 -3.10 -0.71
CA CYS A 7 -3.65 -1.66 -0.88
C CYS A 7 -2.19 -1.28 -0.65
N HIS A 8 -1.54 -0.72 -1.66
CA HIS A 8 -0.21 -0.13 -1.50
C HIS A 8 -0.33 1.33 -1.07
N VAL A 9 0.55 1.76 -0.15
CA VAL A 9 0.60 3.15 0.27
C VAL A 9 1.38 4.00 -0.74
N PHE A 10 0.85 5.19 -1.00
CA PHE A 10 1.49 6.18 -1.88
C PHE A 10 1.87 7.40 -1.05
N GLY A 11 3.08 7.91 -1.26
CA GLY A 11 3.55 9.14 -0.58
C GLY A 11 3.02 10.43 -1.22
N ALA A 12 2.41 10.36 -2.41
CA ALA A 12 1.89 11.52 -3.12
C ALA A 12 0.75 11.12 -4.08
N VAL A 13 -0.19 12.04 -4.32
CA VAL A 13 -1.22 11.90 -5.35
C VAL A 13 -0.56 12.06 -6.73
N LYS A 14 -0.79 11.10 -7.64
CA LYS A 14 -0.40 11.22 -9.04
C LYS A 14 -1.57 11.74 -9.86
N SER A 15 -1.29 12.67 -10.77
CA SER A 15 -2.29 13.11 -11.74
C SER A 15 -2.63 11.99 -12.74
N ILE A 16 -3.79 12.09 -13.37
CA ILE A 16 -4.21 11.12 -14.39
C ILE A 16 -3.28 11.14 -15.60
N GLU A 17 -2.69 12.29 -15.94
CA GLU A 17 -1.71 12.45 -17.01
C GLU A 17 -0.43 11.67 -16.69
N ILE A 18 0.04 11.75 -15.44
CA ILE A 18 1.21 10.98 -14.98
C ILE A 18 0.91 9.48 -15.08
N LEU A 19 -0.26 9.04 -14.62
CA LEU A 19 -0.66 7.63 -14.69
C LEU A 19 -0.75 7.15 -16.15
N LYS A 20 -1.38 7.93 -17.04
CA LYS A 20 -1.44 7.62 -18.48
C LYS A 20 -0.05 7.47 -19.08
N LYS A 21 0.88 8.39 -18.77
CA LYS A 21 2.26 8.31 -19.24
C LYS A 21 2.97 7.04 -18.74
N GLN A 22 2.80 6.68 -17.47
CA GLN A 22 3.39 5.47 -16.91
C GLN A 22 2.79 4.18 -17.50
N PHE A 23 1.49 4.17 -17.81
CA PHE A 23 0.86 2.98 -18.37
C PHE A 23 1.18 2.77 -19.85
N GLN A 24 1.62 3.81 -20.59
CA GLN A 24 2.05 3.66 -21.99
C GLN A 24 3.19 2.65 -22.15
N ASP A 25 4.03 2.49 -21.13
CA ASP A 25 5.10 1.49 -21.09
C ASP A 25 4.58 0.04 -21.14
N PHE A 26 3.27 -0.18 -20.94
CA PHE A 26 2.60 -1.49 -20.93
C PHE A 26 1.60 -1.68 -22.08
N LYS A 27 1.67 -0.84 -23.12
CA LYS A 27 0.70 -0.82 -24.24
C LYS A 27 0.56 -2.17 -24.96
N GLU A 28 1.63 -2.96 -25.07
CA GLU A 28 1.63 -4.23 -25.80
C GLU A 28 0.93 -5.37 -25.05
N TYR A 29 0.62 -5.19 -23.77
CA TYR A 29 0.03 -6.24 -22.93
C TYR A 29 -1.51 -6.21 -22.91
N GLY A 30 -2.15 -5.28 -23.65
CA GLY A 30 -3.60 -5.01 -23.58
C GLY A 30 -4.08 -4.49 -22.20
N PHE A 31 -3.15 -4.38 -21.25
CA PHE A 31 -3.36 -3.90 -19.90
C PHE A 31 -3.59 -2.38 -19.90
N TYR A 32 -2.83 -1.65 -20.73
CA TYR A 32 -2.93 -0.19 -20.85
C TYR A 32 -4.36 0.25 -21.22
N GLU A 33 -4.90 -0.27 -22.31
CA GLU A 33 -6.22 0.11 -22.84
C GLU A 33 -7.32 -0.20 -21.82
N LYS A 34 -7.22 -1.37 -21.17
CA LYS A 34 -8.16 -1.79 -20.14
C LYS A 34 -8.11 -0.88 -18.91
N MET A 35 -6.91 -0.49 -18.47
CA MET A 35 -6.75 0.37 -17.30
C MET A 35 -7.16 1.81 -17.59
N VAL A 36 -6.83 2.36 -18.76
CA VAL A 36 -7.25 3.72 -19.15
C VAL A 36 -8.78 3.83 -19.15
N LYS A 37 -9.47 2.86 -19.76
CA LYS A 37 -10.94 2.85 -19.78
C LYS A 37 -11.52 2.81 -18.36
N LYS A 38 -11.01 1.91 -17.51
CA LYS A 38 -11.44 1.82 -16.11
C LYS A 38 -11.20 3.11 -15.34
N VAL A 39 -10.05 3.77 -15.53
CA VAL A 39 -9.73 5.02 -14.85
C VAL A 39 -10.67 6.15 -15.27
N GLN A 40 -11.13 6.17 -16.52
CA GLN A 40 -12.12 7.16 -16.99
C GLN A 40 -13.51 6.98 -16.35
N GLU A 41 -13.84 5.77 -15.91
CA GLU A 41 -15.11 5.46 -15.25
C GLU A 41 -15.10 5.81 -13.75
N ILE A 42 -13.93 6.13 -13.18
CA ILE A 42 -13.80 6.51 -11.76
C ILE A 42 -14.16 7.98 -11.60
N GLU A 43 -15.11 8.26 -10.70
CA GLU A 43 -15.45 9.61 -10.29
C GLU A 43 -14.21 10.38 -9.82
N SER A 44 -13.91 11.49 -10.48
CA SER A 44 -12.76 12.32 -10.09
C SER A 44 -13.12 13.14 -8.87
N VAL A 45 -12.35 12.99 -7.79
CA VAL A 45 -12.42 13.85 -6.61
C VAL A 45 -11.15 14.70 -6.48
N GLN A 46 -11.35 15.99 -6.23
CA GLN A 46 -10.29 16.98 -6.02
C GLN A 46 -9.84 16.96 -4.55
N LEU A 47 -9.24 15.85 -4.13
CA LEU A 47 -8.59 15.71 -2.82
C LEU A 47 -7.08 15.62 -3.02
N ASN A 48 -6.35 16.46 -2.29
CA ASN A 48 -4.89 16.53 -2.34
C ASN A 48 -4.22 15.51 -1.41
N ASP A 49 -4.96 14.99 -0.43
CA ASP A 49 -4.48 13.94 0.47
C ASP A 49 -4.81 12.55 -0.09
N PRO A 50 -3.80 11.69 -0.37
CA PRO A 50 -4.01 10.30 -0.74
C PRO A 50 -4.89 9.50 0.25
N ILE A 51 -4.83 9.81 1.55
CA ILE A 51 -5.60 9.12 2.58
C ILE A 51 -7.08 9.42 2.41
N GLU A 52 -7.44 10.71 2.34
CA GLU A 52 -8.83 11.15 2.18
C GLU A 52 -9.43 10.65 0.86
N LYS A 53 -8.63 10.66 -0.21
CA LYS A 53 -9.03 10.11 -1.50
C LYS A 53 -9.28 8.61 -1.44
N THR A 54 -8.43 7.86 -0.74
CA THR A 54 -8.65 6.43 -0.50
C THR A 54 -9.95 6.20 0.27
N VAL A 55 -10.16 6.92 1.37
CA VAL A 55 -11.38 6.80 2.21
C VAL A 55 -12.64 7.06 1.39
N PHE A 56 -12.64 8.11 0.56
CA PHE A 56 -13.76 8.44 -0.32
C PHE A 56 -14.10 7.27 -1.26
N HIS A 57 -13.11 6.78 -2.00
CA HIS A 57 -13.34 5.68 -2.95
C HIS A 57 -13.70 4.37 -2.26
N SER A 58 -13.16 4.09 -1.08
CA SER A 58 -13.47 2.89 -0.30
C SER A 58 -14.90 2.90 0.22
N LYS A 59 -15.40 4.06 0.67
CA LYS A 59 -16.82 4.23 1.05
C LYS A 59 -17.73 3.98 -0.15
N ASN A 60 -17.45 4.60 -1.29
CA ASN A 60 -18.24 4.40 -2.51
C ASN A 60 -18.23 2.95 -3.01
N ALA A 61 -17.13 2.23 -2.77
CA ALA A 61 -17.00 0.81 -3.12
C ALA A 61 -17.60 -0.15 -2.08
N ASN A 62 -18.18 0.34 -0.97
CA ASN A 62 -18.65 -0.44 0.17
C ASN A 62 -17.55 -1.36 0.75
N ILE A 63 -16.34 -0.82 0.95
CA ILE A 63 -15.22 -1.50 1.60
C ILE A 63 -15.17 -1.09 3.06
N ASP A 64 -15.23 -2.08 3.96
CA ASP A 64 -15.26 -1.87 5.41
C ASP A 64 -13.86 -1.79 6.02
N LYS A 65 -12.88 -2.51 5.44
CA LYS A 65 -11.50 -2.57 5.91
C LYS A 65 -10.51 -2.65 4.76
N ILE A 66 -9.30 -2.12 4.97
CA ILE A 66 -8.24 -2.11 3.97
C ILE A 66 -6.92 -2.51 4.60
N VAL A 67 -6.28 -3.54 4.06
CA VAL A 67 -4.93 -3.95 4.45
C VAL A 67 -3.91 -3.07 3.73
N LEU A 68 -3.12 -2.32 4.51
CA LEU A 68 -2.05 -1.46 4.00
C LEU A 68 -0.74 -2.24 3.88
N LEU A 69 -0.21 -2.32 2.67
CA LEU A 69 0.96 -3.10 2.31
C LEU A 69 2.15 -2.21 1.91
N PRO A 70 3.08 -1.92 2.84
CA PRO A 70 4.28 -1.16 2.54
C PRO A 70 5.23 -1.96 1.63
N LEU A 71 5.78 -1.30 0.61
CA LEU A 71 6.72 -1.87 -0.36
C LEU A 71 8.17 -1.81 0.13
N SER A 72 8.46 -1.03 1.17
CA SER A 72 9.80 -0.95 1.79
C SER A 72 9.68 -0.54 3.25
N ILE A 73 10.76 -0.73 4.01
CA ILE A 73 10.86 -0.29 5.41
C ILE A 73 10.55 1.22 5.59
N LYS A 74 10.92 2.05 4.61
CA LYS A 74 10.65 3.50 4.67
C LYS A 74 9.16 3.83 4.64
N GLN A 75 8.35 2.95 4.03
CA GLN A 75 6.90 3.12 3.95
C GLN A 75 6.16 2.67 5.21
N ASN A 76 6.83 2.01 6.16
CA ASN A 76 6.22 1.64 7.44
C ASN A 76 5.72 2.88 8.19
N GLN A 77 6.45 3.99 8.14
CA GLN A 77 5.98 5.26 8.73
C GLN A 77 4.71 5.78 8.04
N VAL A 78 4.66 5.73 6.71
CA VAL A 78 3.47 6.13 5.95
C VAL A 78 2.26 5.28 6.34
N VAL A 79 2.45 3.97 6.55
CA VAL A 79 1.38 3.08 7.03
C VAL A 79 0.88 3.50 8.41
N LYS A 80 1.78 3.89 9.33
CA LYS A 80 1.39 4.43 10.64
C LYS A 80 0.57 5.71 10.49
N ASP A 81 1.00 6.62 9.63
CA ASP A 81 0.31 7.89 9.41
C ASP A 81 -1.12 7.67 8.88
N TRP A 82 -1.28 6.74 7.94
CA TRP A 82 -2.59 6.35 7.40
C TRP A 82 -3.49 5.74 8.48
N TYR A 83 -2.96 4.77 9.24
CA TYR A 83 -3.70 4.13 10.33
C TYR A 83 -4.11 5.13 11.41
N ASN A 84 -3.22 6.03 11.83
CA ASN A 84 -3.54 7.02 12.86
C ASN A 84 -4.62 8.01 12.41
N LYS A 85 -4.70 8.31 11.11
CA LYS A 85 -5.73 9.21 10.57
C LYS A 85 -7.11 8.55 10.52
N VAL A 86 -7.19 7.25 10.20
CA VAL A 86 -8.46 6.51 10.01
C VAL A 86 -8.34 5.06 10.52
N PRO A 87 -8.18 4.84 11.84
CA PRO A 87 -7.85 3.53 12.42
C PRO A 87 -8.98 2.51 12.26
N GLU A 88 -10.21 2.97 12.08
CA GLU A 88 -11.37 2.12 11.84
C GLU A 88 -11.40 1.53 10.43
N LEU A 89 -10.69 2.11 9.46
CA LEU A 89 -10.64 1.60 8.08
C LEU A 89 -9.41 0.74 7.83
N PHE A 90 -8.25 1.15 8.34
CA PHE A 90 -6.97 0.58 7.93
C PHE A 90 -6.48 -0.55 8.85
N ILE A 91 -5.93 -1.60 8.24
CA ILE A 91 -5.24 -2.71 8.89
C ILE A 91 -3.75 -2.62 8.48
N PRO A 92 -2.87 -2.14 9.35
CA PRO A 92 -1.49 -1.84 9.01
C PRO A 92 -0.64 -3.13 8.99
N PHE A 93 0.09 -3.37 7.89
CA PHE A 93 1.14 -4.40 7.83
C PHE A 93 2.53 -3.75 7.88
N TYR A 94 3.50 -4.50 8.39
CA TYR A 94 4.90 -4.08 8.51
C TYR A 94 5.76 -4.73 7.42
N ASN A 95 6.67 -3.97 6.81
CA ASN A 95 7.69 -4.50 5.91
C ASN A 95 9.04 -4.54 6.65
N PRO A 96 9.56 -5.73 6.98
CA PRO A 96 10.83 -5.86 7.68
C PRO A 96 12.03 -5.53 6.76
N PRO A 97 13.16 -5.11 7.33
CA PRO A 97 14.39 -4.89 6.57
C PRO A 97 14.85 -6.16 5.83
N GLU A 98 15.26 -6.03 4.57
CA GLU A 98 15.68 -7.15 3.70
C GLU A 98 17.08 -7.72 3.99
N LYS A 99 17.86 -7.01 4.81
CA LYS A 99 19.21 -7.40 5.24
C LYS A 99 19.34 -7.15 6.73
N THR A 100 19.92 -8.12 7.44
CA THR A 100 20.53 -7.90 8.74
C THR A 100 21.69 -6.92 8.55
N SER A 101 21.69 -5.79 9.26
CA SER A 101 22.92 -5.04 9.52
C SER A 101 23.64 -5.70 10.68
N ASP A 102 24.97 -5.64 10.72
CA ASP A 102 25.84 -6.36 11.69
C ASP A 102 25.46 -6.18 13.17
N ASN A 103 24.65 -5.17 13.51
CA ASN A 103 24.20 -4.86 14.86
C ASN A 103 22.69 -5.01 15.12
N ASN A 104 21.87 -5.52 14.19
CA ASN A 104 20.41 -5.60 14.39
C ASN A 104 19.84 -6.96 13.98
N ASN A 105 19.30 -7.68 14.97
CA ASN A 105 18.50 -8.87 14.73
C ASN A 105 17.15 -8.46 14.09
N VAL A 106 16.85 -9.01 12.91
CA VAL A 106 15.60 -8.73 12.19
C VAL A 106 14.41 -9.39 12.87
N GLU A 107 14.63 -10.53 13.55
CA GLU A 107 13.60 -11.22 14.31
C GLU A 107 13.08 -10.34 15.45
N ASP A 108 13.97 -9.74 16.24
CA ASP A 108 13.59 -8.85 17.33
C ASP A 108 12.81 -7.63 16.84
N GLN A 109 13.19 -7.05 15.69
CA GLN A 109 12.44 -5.95 15.06
C GLN A 109 11.03 -6.37 14.62
N ILE A 110 10.90 -7.59 14.07
CA ILE A 110 9.59 -8.13 13.68
C ILE A 110 8.73 -8.36 14.92
N ILE A 111 9.29 -8.98 15.96
CA ILE A 111 8.59 -9.25 17.22
C ILE A 111 8.12 -7.93 17.83
N ASP A 112 9.00 -6.93 17.93
CA ASP A 112 8.65 -5.62 18.47
C ASP A 112 7.55 -4.95 17.64
N ALA A 113 7.66 -4.97 16.32
CA ALA A 113 6.64 -4.39 15.44
C ALA A 113 5.27 -5.08 15.57
N LEU A 114 5.22 -6.40 15.74
CA LEU A 114 3.95 -7.13 15.83
C LEU A 114 3.35 -7.17 17.24
N SER A 115 4.18 -7.11 18.28
CA SER A 115 3.72 -7.23 19.67
C SER A 115 3.49 -5.90 20.37
N LYS A 116 4.25 -4.86 20.03
CA LYS A 116 4.24 -3.56 20.75
C LYS A 116 3.68 -2.41 19.92
N ASP A 117 3.54 -2.57 18.61
CA ASP A 117 3.10 -1.52 17.70
C ASP A 117 1.68 -1.79 17.16
N ILE A 118 1.24 -0.97 16.20
CA ILE A 118 -0.09 -1.05 15.60
C ILE A 118 -0.26 -2.22 14.60
N TYR A 119 0.84 -2.82 14.14
CA TYR A 119 0.84 -3.73 13.00
C TYR A 119 0.13 -5.05 13.28
N LYS A 120 -0.52 -5.60 12.24
CA LYS A 120 -1.32 -6.84 12.31
C LYS A 120 -0.79 -7.96 11.41
N GLY A 121 0.31 -7.72 10.70
CA GLY A 121 0.89 -8.69 9.79
C GLY A 121 2.15 -8.16 9.11
N LEU A 122 2.74 -9.02 8.27
CA LEU A 122 3.97 -8.73 7.55
C LEU A 122 3.73 -8.66 6.04
N LYS A 123 4.30 -7.66 5.38
CA LYS A 123 4.43 -7.59 3.92
C LYS A 123 5.85 -7.95 3.51
N ILE A 124 6.05 -9.22 3.19
CA ILE A 124 7.35 -9.75 2.75
C ILE A 124 7.47 -9.60 1.23
N MET A 125 8.53 -8.92 0.76
CA MET A 125 8.80 -8.71 -0.66
C MET A 125 9.52 -9.92 -1.29
N ILE A 126 9.40 -10.13 -2.61
CA ILE A 126 9.88 -11.35 -3.29
C ILE A 126 11.41 -11.54 -3.18
N SER A 127 12.18 -10.47 -2.96
CA SER A 127 13.62 -10.57 -2.66
C SER A 127 13.93 -11.42 -1.41
N PHE A 128 12.99 -11.56 -0.47
CA PHE A 128 13.07 -12.53 0.64
C PHE A 128 12.85 -13.99 0.20
N ARG A 129 12.02 -14.24 -0.82
CA ARG A 129 11.67 -15.60 -1.27
C ARG A 129 12.82 -16.33 -1.99
N ARG A 130 13.84 -15.59 -2.45
CA ARG A 130 14.98 -16.13 -3.22
C ARG A 130 16.27 -16.32 -2.40
N LYS A 131 16.30 -15.95 -1.12
CA LYS A 131 17.51 -16.16 -0.28
C LYS A 131 17.61 -17.55 0.33
N SER A 132 16.62 -18.41 0.10
CA SER A 132 16.64 -19.82 0.47
C SER A 132 16.07 -20.67 -0.67
N LEU A 133 16.86 -20.81 -1.74
CA LEU A 133 16.83 -21.94 -2.68
C LEU A 133 18.26 -22.17 -3.18
#